data_AF-A0A4R3E1M3-F1
#
_entry.id   AF-A0A4R3E1M3-F1
#
_cell.length_a   1.000
_cell.length_b   1.000
_cell.length_c   1.000
_cell.angle_alpha   90.00
_cell.angle_beta   90.00
_cell.angle_gamma   90.00
#
_symmetry.space_group_name_H-M   'P 1'
#
loop_
_entity.id
_entity.type
_entity.pdbx_description
1 polymer ?
#
loop_
_entity_poly.entity_id
_entity_poly.type
_entity_poly.pdbx_seq_one_letter_code
_entity_poly.pdbx_strand_id
1 'polypeptide(L)'
;MKTPGAGAKAGIRFHPPVKVVTDRPGRFATVSSVELASEILLSWGVRSHAWQRAVDRCEAASEGRASAIEAREAFSRAAAEAGMLMRS
;
A
#
# COMPACT_ATOMS: atom_id res chain seq x y z
N MET A 1 -9.90 -30.44 -13.19
CA MET A 1 -8.97 -29.44 -13.74
C MET A 1 -9.78 -28.24 -14.25
N LYS A 2 -9.36 -27.03 -13.86
CA LYS A 2 -9.66 -25.69 -14.41
C LYS A 2 -11.12 -25.25 -14.55
N THR A 3 -11.55 -24.38 -13.64
CA THR A 3 -12.52 -23.32 -13.91
C THR A 3 -11.76 -22.04 -14.31
N PRO A 4 -12.18 -21.31 -15.37
CA PRO A 4 -11.54 -20.08 -15.80
C PRO A 4 -12.16 -18.91 -15.02
N GLY A 5 -11.46 -18.42 -14.00
CA GLY A 5 -11.77 -17.14 -13.37
C GLY A 5 -11.00 -16.03 -14.09
N ALA A 6 -11.75 -15.04 -14.58
CA ALA A 6 -11.27 -13.80 -15.19
C ALA A 6 -9.92 -13.31 -14.61
N GLY A 7 -9.03 -12.89 -15.50
CA GLY A 7 -7.65 -12.52 -15.18
C GLY A 7 -7.56 -11.45 -14.10
N ALA A 8 -7.28 -11.87 -12.86
CA ALA A 8 -6.61 -11.02 -11.89
C ALA A 8 -5.24 -10.70 -12.49
N LYS A 9 -4.98 -9.46 -12.88
CA LYS A 9 -3.60 -8.99 -13.04
C LYS A 9 -2.86 -9.44 -11.77
N ALA A 10 -1.74 -10.13 -11.91
CA ALA A 10 -0.95 -10.55 -10.76
C ALA A 10 -0.51 -9.30 -10.00
N GLY A 11 -1.29 -8.91 -8.98
CA GLY A 11 -1.07 -7.68 -8.24
C GLY A 11 0.30 -7.68 -7.60
N ILE A 12 0.98 -6.54 -7.63
CA ILE A 12 2.33 -6.41 -7.09
C ILE A 12 2.25 -6.54 -5.58
N ARG A 13 2.87 -7.60 -5.04
CA ARG A 13 2.71 -8.00 -3.64
C ARG A 13 3.81 -7.42 -2.75
N PHE A 14 3.40 -6.96 -1.58
CA PHE A 14 4.31 -6.60 -0.50
C PHE A 14 4.71 -7.84 0.29
N HIS A 15 6.01 -7.97 0.53
CA HIS A 15 6.53 -8.98 1.44
C HIS A 15 7.68 -8.39 2.28
N PRO A 16 7.56 -8.36 3.62
CA PRO A 16 6.37 -8.70 4.40
C PRO A 16 5.23 -7.67 4.20
N PRO A 17 3.97 -7.99 4.53
CA PRO A 17 2.89 -7.00 4.49
C PRO A 17 3.13 -5.85 5.49
N VAL A 18 2.51 -4.70 5.24
CA VAL A 18 2.57 -3.52 6.13
C VAL A 18 1.26 -3.42 6.91
N LYS A 19 1.32 -3.26 8.24
CA LYS A 19 0.12 -3.08 9.06
C LYS A 19 -0.10 -1.59 9.35
N VAL A 20 -1.30 -1.11 9.10
CA VAL A 20 -1.67 0.29 9.34
C VAL A 20 -2.96 0.40 10.14
N VAL A 21 -3.08 1.46 10.93
CA VAL A 21 -4.31 1.87 11.60
C VAL A 21 -5.30 2.35 10.54
N THR A 22 -6.57 1.98 10.72
CA THR A 22 -7.67 2.49 9.87
C THR A 22 -8.40 3.62 10.59
N ASP A 23 -9.21 4.36 9.84
CA ASP A 23 -10.16 5.36 10.37
C ASP A 23 -11.11 4.81 11.45
N ARG A 24 -11.34 3.49 11.47
CA ARG A 24 -12.13 2.82 12.50
C ARG A 24 -11.27 2.50 13.73
N PRO A 25 -11.62 3.05 14.92
CA PRO A 25 -10.92 2.74 16.17
C PRO A 25 -10.83 1.23 16.42
N GLY A 26 -9.64 0.75 16.78
CA GLY A 26 -9.39 -0.67 17.08
C GLY A 26 -9.31 -1.60 15.87
N ARG A 27 -9.37 -1.07 14.63
CA ARG A 27 -9.13 -1.86 13.41
C ARG A 27 -7.80 -1.50 12.76
N PHE A 28 -7.16 -2.55 12.23
CA PHE A 28 -5.92 -2.46 11.47
C PHE A 28 -6.12 -3.11 10.11
N ALA A 29 -5.53 -2.53 9.08
CA ALA A 29 -5.45 -3.13 7.76
C ALA A 29 -4.09 -3.80 7.58
N THR A 30 -4.10 -5.02 7.04
CA THR A 30 -2.87 -5.71 6.60
C THR A 30 -2.71 -5.47 5.10
N VAL A 31 -1.78 -4.60 4.74
CA VAL A 31 -1.53 -4.15 3.37
C VAL A 31 -0.52 -5.08 2.72
N SER A 32 -1.00 -5.94 1.83
CA SER A 32 -0.19 -6.98 1.17
C SER A 32 0.05 -6.72 -0.32
N SER A 33 -0.44 -5.61 -0.88
CA SER A 33 -0.28 -5.28 -2.30
C SER A 33 -0.19 -3.78 -2.53
N VAL A 34 0.39 -3.40 -3.67
CA VAL A 34 0.42 -2.03 -4.17
C VAL A 34 -0.98 -1.46 -4.36
N GLU A 35 -1.91 -2.25 -4.88
CA GLU A 35 -3.29 -1.82 -5.11
C GLU A 35 -4.00 -1.41 -3.81
N LEU A 36 -3.94 -2.26 -2.78
CA LEU A 36 -4.51 -1.95 -1.46
C LEU A 36 -3.77 -0.77 -0.80
N ALA A 37 -2.46 -0.64 -1.03
CA ALA A 37 -1.69 0.50 -0.53
C ALA A 37 -2.20 1.81 -1.15
N SER A 38 -2.44 1.84 -2.46
CA SER A 38 -3.02 2.99 -3.17
C SER A 38 -4.40 3.35 -2.64
N GLU A 39 -5.29 2.37 -2.44
CA GLU A 39 -6.63 2.60 -1.87
C GLU A 39 -6.55 3.24 -0.48
N ILE A 40 -5.66 2.72 0.38
CA ILE A 40 -5.48 3.26 1.73
C ILE A 40 -4.91 4.68 1.68
N LEU A 41 -3.93 4.96 0.81
CA LEU A 41 -3.39 6.31 0.67
C LEU A 41 -4.49 7.32 0.30
N LEU A 42 -5.43 6.94 -0.58
CA LEU A 42 -6.55 7.80 -0.95
C LEU A 42 -7.52 8.09 0.20
N SER A 43 -7.60 7.20 1.19
CA SER A 43 -8.43 7.40 2.39
C SER A 43 -7.84 8.37 3.41
N TRP A 44 -6.54 8.70 3.33
CA TRP A 44 -5.90 9.57 4.31
C TRP A 44 -6.19 11.04 4.03
N GLY A 45 -6.67 11.76 5.05
CA GLY A 45 -6.95 13.20 4.96
C GLY A 45 -5.68 14.08 4.93
N VAL A 46 -4.56 13.60 5.45
CA VAL A 46 -3.29 14.34 5.48
C VAL A 46 -2.38 13.86 4.34
N ARG A 47 -2.00 14.78 3.44
CA ARG A 47 -1.17 14.51 2.26
C ARG A 47 0.20 15.17 2.39
N SER A 48 1.10 14.56 3.16
CA SER A 48 2.48 15.03 3.32
C SER A 48 3.35 14.75 2.08
N HIS A 49 4.59 15.24 2.07
CA HIS A 49 5.56 14.90 1.02
C HIS A 49 5.86 13.39 0.96
N ALA A 50 5.87 12.69 2.11
CA ALA A 50 6.01 11.24 2.11
C ALA A 50 4.77 10.54 1.56
N TRP A 51 3.57 11.06 1.81
CA TRP A 51 2.34 10.56 1.19
C TRP A 51 2.42 10.67 -0.34
N GLN A 52 2.80 11.84 -0.87
CA GLN A 52 2.92 12.02 -2.32
C GLN A 52 3.92 11.03 -2.91
N ARG A 53 5.10 10.90 -2.28
CA ARG A 53 6.11 9.93 -2.70
C ARG A 53 5.60 8.48 -2.65
N ALA A 54 4.75 8.13 -1.69
CA ALA A 54 4.13 6.81 -1.63
C ALA A 54 3.16 6.59 -2.79
N VAL A 55 2.33 7.59 -3.13
CA VAL A 55 1.44 7.54 -4.30
C VAL A 55 2.24 7.34 -5.58
N ASP A 56 3.26 8.18 -5.82
CA ASP A 56 4.09 8.11 -7.02
C ASP A 56 4.77 6.74 -7.17
N ARG A 57 5.21 6.15 -6.06
CA ARG A 57 5.87 4.84 -6.07
C ARG A 57 4.89 3.68 -6.24
N CYS A 58 3.68 3.79 -5.72
CA CYS A 58 2.64 2.80 -5.97
C CYS A 58 2.16 2.82 -7.43
N GLU A 59 2.02 4.01 -8.01
CA GLU A 59 1.72 4.17 -9.44
C GLU A 59 2.86 3.64 -10.32
N ALA A 60 4.10 4.08 -10.07
CA ALA A 60 5.27 3.59 -10.79
C ALA A 60 5.43 2.07 -10.68
N ALA A 61 5.16 1.49 -9.51
CA ALA A 61 5.18 0.04 -9.36
C ALA A 61 4.11 -0.61 -10.24
N SER A 62 2.87 -0.12 -10.20
CA SER A 62 1.74 -0.63 -11.00
C SER A 62 2.01 -0.61 -12.52
N GLU A 63 2.85 0.32 -12.97
CA GLU A 63 3.32 0.43 -14.36
C GLU A 63 4.62 -0.35 -14.66
N GLY A 64 5.21 -1.02 -13.67
CA GLY A 64 6.48 -1.74 -13.83
C GLY A 64 7.72 -0.84 -13.86
N ARG A 65 7.59 0.44 -13.49
CA ARG A 65 8.67 1.43 -13.40
C ARG A 65 9.33 1.49 -12.02
N ALA A 66 8.76 0.84 -11.01
CA ALA A 66 9.35 0.66 -9.69
C ALA A 66 9.08 -0.75 -9.15
N SER A 67 9.89 -1.17 -8.17
CA SER A 67 9.72 -2.46 -7.51
C SER A 67 8.65 -2.44 -6.41
N ALA A 68 8.13 -3.62 -6.07
CA ALA A 68 7.25 -3.80 -4.91
C ALA A 68 7.89 -3.33 -3.60
N ILE A 69 9.22 -3.49 -3.48
CA ILE A 69 10.00 -3.13 -2.30
C ILE A 69 10.02 -1.59 -2.16
N GLU A 70 10.33 -0.87 -3.24
CA GLU A 70 10.35 0.59 -3.22
C GLU A 70 8.97 1.18 -2.89
N ALA A 71 7.90 0.63 -3.46
CA ALA A 71 6.53 1.04 -3.13
C ALA A 71 6.19 0.75 -1.66
N ARG A 72 6.56 -0.44 -1.15
CA ARG A 72 6.36 -0.83 0.25
C ARG A 72 7.08 0.10 1.22
N GLU A 73 8.34 0.44 0.95
CA GLU A 73 9.14 1.33 1.78
C GLU A 73 8.58 2.76 1.80
N ALA A 74 8.21 3.28 0.62
CA ALA A 74 7.58 4.60 0.53
C ALA A 74 6.26 4.64 1.29
N PHE A 75 5.40 3.62 1.12
CA PHE A 75 4.15 3.48 1.87
C PHE A 75 4.38 3.40 3.38
N SER A 76 5.33 2.57 3.83
CA SER A 76 5.64 2.42 5.26
C SER A 76 6.12 3.72 5.89
N ARG A 77 6.93 4.50 5.15
CA ARG A 77 7.40 5.81 5.59
C ARG A 77 6.26 6.82 5.68
N ALA A 78 5.39 6.85 4.67
CA ALA A 78 4.20 7.71 4.71
C ALA A 78 3.28 7.35 5.89
N ALA A 79 3.07 6.05 6.13
CA ALA A 79 2.29 5.57 7.28
C ALA A 79 2.92 5.99 8.61
N ALA A 80 4.24 5.93 8.74
CA ALA A 80 4.95 6.33 9.95
C ALA A 80 4.81 7.83 10.21
N GLU A 81 5.01 8.66 9.18
CA GLU A 81 4.87 10.12 9.29
C GLU A 81 3.42 10.54 9.58
N ALA A 82 2.43 9.82 9.04
CA ALA A 82 1.02 10.05 9.31
C ALA A 82 0.54 9.51 10.67
N GLY A 83 1.41 8.85 11.45
CA GLY A 83 1.03 8.19 12.70
C GLY A 83 0.12 6.96 12.52
N MET A 84 0.02 6.45 11.29
CA MET A 84 -0.84 5.32 10.91
C MET A 84 -0.09 3.99 10.92
N LEU A 85 1.25 3.99 10.96
CA LEU A 85 2.02 2.75 10.94
C LEU A 85 1.87 2.00 12.27
N MET A 86 1.34 0.78 12.20
CA MET A 86 1.34 -0.10 13.36
C MET A 86 2.69 -0.81 13.43
N ARG A 87 3.50 -0.45 14.42
CA ARG A 87 4.68 -1.23 14.78
C ARG A 87 4.20 -2.56 15.34
N SER A 88 4.46 -3.65 14.63
CA SER A 88 4.29 -5.02 15.12
C SER A 88 5.36 -5.38 16.13
#